data_AF-A0A1I4Q9V0-F1
#
_entry.id   AF-A0A1I4Q9V0-F1
#
_cell.length_a   1.000
_cell.length_b   1.000
_cell.length_c   1.000
_cell.angle_alpha   90.00
_cell.angle_beta   90.00
_cell.angle_gamma   90.00
#
_symmetry.space_group_name_H-M   'P 1'
#
loop_
_entity.id
_entity.type
_entity.pdbx_description
1 polymer ?
#
loop_
_entity_poly.entity_id
_entity_poly.type
_entity_poly.pdbx_seq_one_letter_code
_entity_poly.pdbx_strand_id
1 'polypeptide(L)'
;MNREKYDQIYIIGFSIGATIAWMSSEYDVDGVIGYYGSRIRNHVEIEPRCPTLLFFSRNEKSFNVLDLEIKLKTKNKTVLEIIEAEHGFMNPFYKTYKSKEYRDCILISFEFLKQIESLSNNPCNLVK
;
A
#
# COMPACT_ATOMS: atom_id res chain seq x y z
N MET A 1 -11.84 -7.40 -15.32
CA MET A 1 -10.82 -6.35 -15.60
C MET A 1 -10.34 -6.50 -17.03
N ASN A 2 -10.02 -5.41 -17.73
CA ASN A 2 -9.51 -5.44 -19.11
C ASN A 2 -8.03 -5.90 -19.17
N ARG A 3 -7.70 -7.03 -18.54
CA ARG A 3 -6.32 -7.55 -18.49
C ARG A 3 -5.76 -7.77 -19.90
N GLU A 4 -6.61 -8.11 -20.84
CA GLU A 4 -6.30 -8.25 -22.27
C GLU A 4 -5.76 -6.96 -22.93
N LYS A 5 -5.92 -5.79 -22.30
CA LYS A 5 -5.48 -4.49 -22.84
C LYS A 5 -4.26 -3.89 -22.14
N TYR A 6 -3.88 -4.42 -20.98
CA TYR A 6 -2.85 -3.81 -20.13
C TYR A 6 -1.92 -4.88 -19.59
N ASP A 7 -0.62 -4.72 -19.87
CA ASP A 7 0.42 -5.63 -19.39
C ASP A 7 0.56 -5.58 -17.86
N GLN A 8 0.37 -4.39 -17.28
CA GLN A 8 0.46 -4.13 -15.84
C GLN A 8 -0.71 -3.26 -15.36
N ILE A 9 -1.32 -3.63 -14.24
CA ILE A 9 -2.41 -2.90 -13.58
C ILE A 9 -2.05 -2.65 -12.12
N TYR A 10 -1.89 -1.37 -11.76
CA TYR A 10 -1.62 -0.94 -10.40
C TYR A 10 -2.81 -0.20 -9.80
N ILE A 11 -3.03 -0.35 -8.49
CA ILE A 11 -4.02 0.43 -7.74
C ILE A 11 -3.33 1.23 -6.65
N ILE A 12 -3.51 2.54 -6.68
CA ILE A 12 -3.04 3.45 -5.64
C ILE A 12 -4.24 4.08 -4.96
N GLY A 13 -4.36 3.91 -3.65
CA GLY A 13 -5.50 4.36 -2.87
C GLY A 13 -5.11 5.24 -1.69
N PHE A 14 -5.93 6.24 -1.39
CA PHE A 14 -5.78 7.11 -0.22
C PHE A 14 -7.01 7.03 0.68
N SER A 15 -6.82 6.99 1.99
CA SER A 15 -7.93 6.88 2.97
C SER A 15 -8.85 5.69 2.65
N ILE A 16 -10.14 5.92 2.39
CA ILE A 16 -11.06 4.86 1.97
C ILE A 16 -10.60 4.15 0.68
N GLY A 17 -9.97 4.89 -0.24
CA GLY A 17 -9.38 4.32 -1.45
C GLY A 17 -8.27 3.32 -1.14
N ALA A 18 -7.50 3.53 -0.06
CA ALA A 18 -6.47 2.58 0.35
C ALA A 18 -7.07 1.27 0.86
N THR A 19 -8.23 1.32 1.53
CA THR A 19 -8.98 0.12 1.91
C THR A 19 -9.49 -0.62 0.68
N ILE A 20 -10.03 0.09 -0.30
CA ILE A 20 -10.49 -0.53 -1.56
C ILE A 20 -9.30 -1.15 -2.31
N ALA A 21 -8.15 -0.48 -2.34
CA ALA A 21 -6.94 -0.98 -2.95
C ALA A 21 -6.43 -2.26 -2.26
N TRP A 22 -6.40 -2.29 -0.92
CA TRP A 22 -6.11 -3.49 -0.14
C TRP A 22 -7.05 -4.65 -0.48
N MET A 23 -8.36 -4.39 -0.48
CA MET A 23 -9.34 -5.41 -0.85
C MET A 23 -9.16 -5.90 -2.29
N SER A 24 -8.70 -5.03 -3.19
CA SER A 24 -8.44 -5.39 -4.58
C SER A 24 -7.19 -6.25 -4.76
N SER A 25 -6.31 -6.33 -3.75
CA SER A 25 -5.03 -7.06 -3.84
C SER A 25 -5.18 -8.59 -3.97
N GLU A 26 -6.36 -9.15 -3.65
CA GLU A 26 -6.65 -10.58 -3.85
C GLU A 26 -7.10 -10.92 -5.27
N TYR A 27 -7.30 -9.91 -6.12
CA TYR A 27 -7.72 -10.06 -7.52
C TYR A 27 -6.53 -9.90 -8.49
N ASP A 28 -6.84 -9.84 -9.78
CA ASP A 28 -5.85 -9.82 -10.86
C ASP A 28 -5.29 -8.41 -11.10
N VAL A 29 -4.53 -7.92 -10.12
CA VAL A 29 -3.73 -6.68 -10.16
C VAL A 29 -2.25 -7.01 -9.96
N ASP A 30 -1.36 -6.18 -10.49
CA ASP A 30 0.08 -6.42 -10.44
C ASP A 30 0.76 -5.72 -9.25
N GLY A 31 0.10 -4.73 -8.64
CA GLY A 31 0.59 -4.11 -7.42
C GLY A 31 -0.41 -3.14 -6.80
N VAL A 32 -0.28 -2.97 -5.48
CA VAL A 32 -1.14 -2.10 -4.68
C VAL A 32 -0.29 -1.16 -3.83
N ILE A 33 -0.69 0.11 -3.77
CA ILE A 33 -0.17 1.08 -2.80
C ILE A 33 -1.34 1.71 -2.05
N GLY A 34 -1.31 1.66 -0.72
CA GLY A 34 -2.36 2.24 0.13
C GLY A 34 -1.80 3.25 1.11
N TYR A 35 -2.38 4.45 1.17
CA TYR A 35 -2.05 5.47 2.16
C TYR A 35 -3.17 5.60 3.20
N TYR A 36 -2.82 5.41 4.47
CA TYR A 36 -3.62 5.60 5.68
C TYR A 36 -5.04 4.99 5.60
N GLY A 37 -5.14 3.76 5.11
CA GLY A 37 -6.40 3.02 4.97
C GLY A 37 -6.94 2.46 6.27
N SER A 38 -7.73 3.23 7.02
CA SER A 38 -8.16 2.85 8.37
C SER A 38 -9.02 1.58 8.45
N ARG A 39 -9.84 1.31 7.42
CA ARG A 39 -10.77 0.17 7.40
C ARG A 39 -10.09 -1.16 7.02
N ILE A 40 -8.80 -1.16 6.67
CA ILE A 40 -8.04 -2.40 6.45
C ILE A 40 -8.08 -3.30 7.69
N ARG A 41 -8.21 -2.72 8.90
CA ARG A 41 -8.38 -3.48 10.15
C ARG A 41 -9.59 -4.44 10.17
N ASN A 42 -10.58 -4.21 9.32
CA ASN A 42 -11.77 -5.05 9.19
C ASN A 42 -11.63 -6.12 8.09
N HIS A 43 -10.49 -6.13 7.38
CA HIS A 43 -10.23 -6.97 6.21
C HIS A 43 -8.86 -7.65 6.30
N VAL A 44 -8.41 -7.96 7.52
CA VAL A 44 -7.07 -8.54 7.78
C VAL A 44 -6.95 -10.00 7.32
N GLU A 45 -8.10 -10.65 7.08
CA GLU A 45 -8.19 -11.99 6.53
C GLU A 45 -7.73 -12.08 5.08
N ILE A 46 -7.77 -10.96 4.33
CA ILE A 46 -7.35 -10.91 2.93
C ILE A 46 -5.87 -11.27 2.81
N GLU A 47 -5.55 -12.11 1.83
CA GLU A 47 -4.17 -12.48 1.48
C GLU A 47 -3.84 -11.89 0.10
N PRO A 48 -2.97 -10.86 0.04
CA PRO A 48 -2.60 -10.23 -1.22
C PRO A 48 -1.98 -11.22 -2.20
N ARG A 49 -2.46 -11.21 -3.44
CA ARG A 49 -1.87 -11.98 -4.55
C ARG A 49 -0.79 -11.21 -5.29
N CYS A 50 -0.72 -9.90 -5.10
CA CYS A 50 0.31 -9.02 -5.65
C CYS A 50 1.18 -8.39 -4.55
N PRO A 51 2.37 -7.90 -4.89
CA PRO A 51 3.11 -6.97 -4.05
C PRO A 51 2.21 -5.83 -3.59
N THR A 52 2.21 -5.55 -2.29
CA THR A 52 1.36 -4.54 -1.67
C THR A 52 2.17 -3.68 -0.70
N LEU A 53 2.13 -2.37 -0.88
CA LEU A 53 2.79 -1.40 -0.01
C LEU A 53 1.73 -0.57 0.73
N LEU A 54 1.77 -0.56 2.06
CA LEU A 54 0.84 0.23 2.86
C LEU A 54 1.59 1.22 3.75
N PHE A 55 1.22 2.48 3.65
CA PHE A 55 1.64 3.53 4.56
C PHE A 55 0.56 3.74 5.61
N PHE A 56 0.89 3.62 6.89
CA PHE A 56 -0.01 3.99 7.99
C PHE A 56 0.48 5.24 8.70
N SER A 57 -0.47 6.07 9.13
CA SER A 57 -0.19 7.24 9.96
C SER A 57 -0.10 6.78 11.42
N ARG A 58 1.04 7.00 12.09
CA ARG A 58 1.25 6.63 13.50
C ARG A 58 0.20 7.26 14.42
N ASN A 59 -0.15 8.51 14.15
CA ASN A 59 -1.04 9.34 14.98
C ASN A 59 -2.51 9.25 14.55
N GLU A 60 -2.93 8.07 14.10
CA GLU A 60 -4.31 7.77 13.75
C GLU A 60 -5.18 7.67 15.00
N LYS A 61 -6.26 8.45 15.04
CA LYS A 61 -7.14 8.55 16.21
C LYS A 61 -8.19 7.45 16.25
N SER A 62 -8.51 6.86 15.11
CA SER A 62 -9.64 5.95 14.98
C SER A 62 -9.34 4.50 15.39
N PHE A 63 -8.07 4.09 15.46
CA PHE A 63 -7.65 2.76 15.91
C PHE A 63 -6.15 2.71 16.25
N ASN A 64 -5.72 1.67 16.94
CA ASN A 64 -4.30 1.43 17.21
C ASN A 64 -3.62 0.82 15.97
N VAL A 65 -2.74 1.60 15.34
CA VAL A 65 -2.01 1.18 14.14
C VAL A 65 -1.02 0.06 14.42
N LEU A 66 -0.40 0.01 15.60
CA LEU A 66 0.54 -1.07 15.94
C LEU A 66 -0.14 -2.43 16.02
N ASP A 67 -1.36 -2.49 16.57
CA ASP A 67 -2.12 -3.73 16.64
C ASP A 67 -2.50 -4.23 15.24
N LEU A 68 -2.80 -3.31 14.32
CA LEU A 68 -3.04 -3.66 12.92
C LEU A 68 -1.75 -4.11 12.23
N GLU A 69 -0.65 -3.41 12.47
CA GLU A 69 0.65 -3.73 11.91
C GLU A 69 1.06 -5.16 12.26
N ILE A 70 0.91 -5.58 13.53
CA ILE A 70 1.21 -6.96 13.95
C ILE A 70 0.46 -8.00 13.11
N LYS A 71 -0.81 -7.73 12.79
CA LYS A 71 -1.64 -8.64 11.97
C LYS A 71 -1.15 -8.66 10.52
N LEU A 72 -0.88 -7.50 9.95
CA LEU A 72 -0.51 -7.37 8.53
C LEU A 72 0.95 -7.75 8.23
N LYS A 73 1.85 -7.66 9.21
CA LYS A 73 3.27 -8.08 9.10
C LYS A 73 3.44 -9.56 8.74
N THR A 74 2.41 -10.38 9.00
CA THR A 74 2.42 -11.81 8.68
C THR A 74 2.12 -12.13 7.21
N LYS A 75 1.76 -11.12 6.41
CA LYS A 75 1.34 -11.26 5.01
C LYS A 75 2.54 -11.24 4.07
N ASN A 76 2.80 -12.34 3.35
CA ASN A 76 4.05 -12.56 2.61
C ASN A 76 4.36 -11.51 1.53
N LYS A 77 3.32 -10.94 0.91
CA LYS A 77 3.47 -9.96 -0.18
C LYS A 77 3.23 -8.51 0.26
N THR A 78 3.26 -8.24 1.56
CA THR A 78 2.93 -6.93 2.11
C THR A 78 4.13 -6.27 2.77
N VAL A 79 4.41 -5.03 2.36
CA VAL A 79 5.35 -4.12 3.01
C VAL A 79 4.56 -3.03 3.72
N LEU A 80 4.93 -2.73 4.96
CA LEU A 80 4.27 -1.73 5.79
C LEU A 80 5.26 -0.64 6.19
N GLU A 81 4.85 0.60 6.03
CA GLU A 81 5.59 1.78 6.48
C GLU A 81 4.73 2.57 7.47
N ILE A 82 5.19 2.72 8.71
CA ILE A 82 4.51 3.57 9.70
C ILE A 82 5.18 4.94 9.71
N ILE A 83 4.41 5.95 9.36
CA ILE A 83 4.86 7.33 9.22
C ILE A 83 4.44 8.13 10.45
N GLU A 84 5.38 8.85 11.05
CA GLU A 84 5.13 9.78 12.17
C GLU A 84 4.37 11.02 11.71
N ALA A 85 3.07 10.84 11.43
CA ALA A 85 2.16 11.85 10.91
C ALA A 85 0.72 11.50 11.26
N GLU A 86 -0.21 12.44 11.05
CA GLU A 86 -1.65 12.25 11.19
C GLU A 86 -2.33 11.83 9.87
N HIS A 87 -3.57 11.34 9.96
CA HIS A 87 -4.37 11.02 8.78
C HIS A 87 -4.46 12.22 7.82
N GLY A 88 -4.29 11.96 6.52
CA GLY A 88 -4.32 12.99 5.48
C GLY A 88 -3.00 13.73 5.27
N PHE A 89 -1.90 13.30 5.87
CA PHE A 89 -0.57 13.94 5.72
C PHE A 89 -0.05 14.06 4.28
N MET A 90 -0.57 13.25 3.37
CA MET A 90 -0.25 13.30 1.94
C MET A 90 -1.03 14.38 1.15
N ASN A 91 -2.01 15.05 1.76
CA ASN A 91 -2.85 16.03 1.06
C ASN A 91 -2.33 17.47 1.31
N PRO A 92 -1.73 18.15 0.32
CA PRO A 92 -1.16 19.50 0.48
C PRO A 92 -2.20 20.58 0.83
N PHE A 93 -3.48 20.31 0.63
CA PHE A 93 -4.59 21.22 0.94
C PHE A 93 -5.22 20.93 2.31
N TYR A 94 -4.72 19.95 3.06
CA TYR A 94 -5.26 19.58 4.36
C TYR A 94 -4.33 20.00 5.50
N LYS A 95 -4.92 20.32 6.66
CA LYS A 95 -4.18 20.89 7.80
C LYS A 95 -3.08 20.00 8.38
N THR A 96 -3.15 18.70 8.15
CA THR A 96 -2.16 17.71 8.61
C THR A 96 -1.09 17.43 7.56
N TYR A 97 -1.02 18.19 6.46
CA TYR A 97 -0.01 18.03 5.43
C TYR A 97 1.41 18.10 6.01
N LYS A 98 2.24 17.15 5.59
CA LYS A 98 3.62 17.01 6.05
C LYS A 98 4.52 16.81 4.83
N SER A 99 5.15 17.90 4.38
CA SER A 99 5.79 17.94 3.06
C SER A 99 7.02 17.02 2.92
N LYS A 100 7.72 16.72 4.01
CA LYS A 100 8.85 15.80 4.00
C LYS A 100 8.34 14.36 3.84
N GLU A 101 7.41 13.98 4.70
CA GLU A 101 6.74 12.67 4.73
C GLU A 101 6.04 12.39 3.41
N TYR A 102 5.42 13.40 2.79
CA TYR A 102 4.88 13.32 1.44
C TYR A 102 5.93 12.90 0.41
N ARG A 103 7.06 13.62 0.35
CA ARG A 103 8.13 13.33 -0.61
C ARG A 103 8.73 11.95 -0.38
N ASP A 104 8.99 11.59 0.87
CA ASP A 104 9.57 10.30 1.24
C ASP A 104 8.63 9.16 0.83
N CYS A 105 7.33 9.26 1.13
CA CYS A 105 6.35 8.26 0.74
C CYS A 105 6.23 8.12 -0.79
N ILE A 106 6.27 9.23 -1.54
CA ILE A 106 6.28 9.21 -3.01
C ILE A 106 7.54 8.50 -3.54
N LEU A 107 8.72 8.79 -3.00
CA LEU A 107 9.98 8.15 -3.41
C LEU A 107 9.93 6.63 -3.18
N ILE A 108 9.51 6.20 -1.98
CA ILE A 108 9.35 4.78 -1.65
C ILE A 108 8.35 4.11 -2.61
N SER A 109 7.25 4.80 -2.92
CA SER A 109 6.23 4.29 -3.84
C SER A 109 6.77 4.10 -5.26
N PHE A 110 7.57 5.04 -5.76
CA PHE A 110 8.22 4.89 -7.06
C PHE A 110 9.22 3.73 -7.10
N GLU A 111 10.06 3.61 -6.07
CA GLU A 111 11.02 2.50 -6.01
C GLU A 111 10.33 1.14 -5.89
N PHE A 112 9.23 1.08 -5.12
CA PHE A 112 8.40 -0.11 -5.05
C PHE A 112 7.81 -0.51 -6.41
N LEU A 113 7.27 0.43 -7.19
CA LEU A 113 6.75 0.14 -8.52
C LEU A 113 7.84 -0.35 -9.49
N LYS A 114 9.03 0.30 -9.48
CA LYS A 114 10.18 -0.15 -10.29
C LYS A 114 10.61 -1.58 -9.94
N GLN A 115 10.57 -1.95 -8.66
CA GLN A 115 10.90 -3.31 -8.23
C GLN A 115 9.92 -4.32 -8.84
N ILE A 116 8.62 -4.02 -8.85
CA ILE A 116 7.61 -4.88 -9.46
C ILE A 116 7.87 -5.05 -10.96
N GLU A 117 8.10 -3.95 -11.68
CA GLU A 117 8.42 -3.97 -13.12
C GLU A 117 9.70 -4.75 -13.42
N SER A 118 10.70 -4.69 -12.53
CA SER A 118 11.94 -5.46 -12.71
C SER A 118 11.73 -6.97 -12.56
N LEU A 119 10.82 -7.38 -11.66
CA LEU A 119 10.47 -8.79 -11.44
C LEU A 119 9.63 -9.35 -12.60
N SER A 120 8.72 -8.56 -13.17
CA SER A 120 7.95 -8.97 -14.34
C SER A 120 8.82 -9.16 -15.59
N ASN A 121 9.88 -8.35 -15.72
CA ASN A 121 10.81 -8.41 -16.85
C ASN A 121 11.94 -9.46 -16.69
N ASN A 122 12.12 -10.05 -15.49
CA ASN A 122 13.12 -11.09 -15.23
C ASN A 122 12.53 -12.25 -14.39
N PRO A 123 11.70 -13.13 -14.98
CA PRO A 123 11.03 -14.22 -14.27
C PRO A 123 11.99 -15.29 -13.69
N CYS A 124 13.28 -15.27 -14.04
CA CYS A 124 14.29 -16.25 -13.57
C CYS A 124 14.71 -16.11 -12.10
N ASN A 125 14.31 -15.07 -11.36
CA ASN A 125 14.69 -14.89 -9.95
C ASN A 125 13.66 -15.43 -8.94
N LEU A 126 12.66 -16.21 -9.38
CA LEU A 126 11.71 -16.90 -8.49
C LEU A 126 12.17 -18.31 -8.08
N VAL A 127 13.47 -18.49 -7.79
CA VAL A 127 13.97 -19.68 -7.10
C VAL A 127 15.07 -19.27 -6.12
N LYS A 128 14.68 -19.10 -4.86
CA LYS A 128 15.29 -19.72 -3.68
C LYS A 128 14.45 -19.46 -2.44
#